data_AF-G3AWR2-F1
#
_entry.id   AF-G3AWR2-F1
#
_cell.length_a   1.000
_cell.length_b   1.000
_cell.length_c   1.000
_cell.angle_alpha   90.00
_cell.angle_beta   90.00
_cell.angle_gamma   90.00
#
_symmetry.space_group_name_H-M   'P 1'
#
loop_
_entity.id
_entity.type
_entity.pdbx_description
1 polymer ?
#
loop_
_entity_poly.entity_id
_entity_poly.type
_entity_poly.pdbx_seq_one_letter_code
_entity_poly.pdbx_strand_id
1 'polypeptide(L)'
;MSLTPEIVAQDVLFAGPPPTTSGGSFKELYESIRSKSSVDSILGQTYTLIRTSTDLNDSITLWEIRLLVLVFNNRITQAKYEAVCLNNVLYLAENDNVAPAAVSSIPPNPQNQRVYPLPRNNNGVIDHKFLVLLLRLKSVPNMSLVNEFYKLCYQLRLKSDNYSSDQLSVKLMNLSFDISVILIINKDYLTLLNLLDSMKSEIELDKSELYASVLSGVKLLSILTKILIFDQTQTPRDAIKRQLRTSHSDDFHLVVDSALDDLVYVLNNISPIYSATLTEKDERTAATDISKADIDLDRLVSMVLEGKITGRILCSLLGMWDLKNNFKFAIEESEFLGEDLVSISNPTVSDCCALIRMDWLKHINKVYGLE
;
A
#
# COMPACT_ATOMS: atom_id res chain seq x y z
N MET A 1 28.39 9.31 -10.26
CA MET A 1 28.69 8.37 -9.19
C MET A 1 27.76 7.19 -9.44
N SER A 2 28.31 6.03 -9.78
CA SER A 2 27.46 4.83 -9.93
C SER A 2 26.83 4.46 -8.60
N LEU A 3 25.61 3.91 -8.60
CA LEU A 3 24.98 3.34 -7.41
C LEU A 3 25.90 2.22 -6.87
N THR A 4 26.36 2.32 -5.62
CA THR A 4 27.21 1.29 -4.98
C THR A 4 26.62 0.87 -3.63
N PRO A 5 26.97 -0.33 -3.12
CA PRO A 5 26.54 -0.78 -1.80
C PRO A 5 26.94 0.18 -0.67
N GLU A 6 28.12 0.81 -0.75
CA GLU A 6 28.58 1.71 0.32
C GLU A 6 27.69 2.95 0.49
N ILE A 7 27.10 3.43 -0.61
CA ILE A 7 26.22 4.59 -0.61
C ILE A 7 24.95 4.29 0.21
N VAL A 8 24.40 3.08 0.09
CA VAL A 8 23.17 2.66 0.80
C VAL A 8 23.44 2.07 2.19
N ALA A 9 24.71 2.03 2.62
CA ALA A 9 25.15 1.50 3.91
C ALA A 9 25.50 2.58 4.95
N GLN A 10 25.30 3.87 4.64
CA GLN A 10 25.70 4.98 5.50
C GLN A 10 24.85 5.08 6.78
N ASP A 11 25.49 5.35 7.92
CA ASP A 11 24.82 5.40 9.23
C ASP A 11 23.71 6.47 9.32
N VAL A 12 23.85 7.57 8.58
CA VAL A 12 22.86 8.66 8.49
C VAL A 12 21.52 8.21 7.91
N LEU A 13 21.48 7.08 7.18
CA LEU A 13 20.26 6.54 6.58
C LEU A 13 19.32 5.91 7.61
N PHE A 14 19.85 5.52 8.76
CA PHE A 14 19.11 4.83 9.81
C PHE A 14 18.62 5.83 10.85
N ALA A 15 17.44 5.60 11.43
CA ALA A 15 16.92 6.47 12.50
C ALA A 15 17.69 6.37 13.83
N GLY A 16 18.66 5.44 13.90
CA GLY A 16 19.55 5.21 15.01
C GLY A 16 20.21 3.83 14.88
N PRO A 17 21.39 3.62 15.51
CA PRO A 17 21.99 2.29 15.56
C PRO A 17 21.09 1.34 16.36
N PRO A 18 20.83 0.10 15.88
CA PRO A 18 20.01 -0.85 16.60
C PRO A 18 20.67 -1.27 17.93
N PRO A 19 19.89 -1.64 18.95
CA PRO A 19 20.39 -1.90 20.31
C PRO A 19 21.25 -3.15 20.44
N THR A 20 21.28 -4.04 19.43
CA THR A 20 22.05 -5.30 19.45
C THR A 20 22.77 -5.52 18.13
N THR A 21 24.10 -5.54 18.16
CA THR A 21 24.96 -6.01 17.06
C THR A 21 25.09 -7.52 17.15
N SER A 22 24.06 -8.26 16.75
CA SER A 22 24.24 -9.65 16.38
C SER A 22 24.65 -9.68 14.91
N GLY A 23 25.90 -10.06 14.63
CA GLY A 23 26.25 -10.54 13.30
C GLY A 23 25.23 -11.60 12.88
N GLY A 24 24.80 -11.58 11.62
CA GLY A 24 23.75 -12.46 11.16
C GLY A 24 23.99 -12.88 9.74
N SER A 25 23.97 -14.19 9.47
CA SER A 25 23.80 -14.73 8.13
C SER A 25 22.35 -14.53 7.64
N PHE A 26 22.09 -14.66 6.33
CA PHE A 26 20.70 -14.69 5.82
C PHE A 26 19.88 -15.82 6.45
N LYS A 27 20.52 -16.91 6.86
CA LYS A 27 19.89 -18.00 7.60
C LYS A 27 19.36 -17.53 8.96
N GLU A 28 20.17 -16.81 9.72
CA GLU A 28 19.75 -16.28 11.02
C GLU A 28 18.63 -15.23 10.87
N LEU A 29 18.70 -14.38 9.84
CA LEU A 29 17.62 -13.44 9.53
C LEU A 29 16.32 -14.18 9.20
N TYR A 30 16.39 -15.18 8.32
CA TYR A 30 15.24 -16.00 7.94
C TYR A 30 14.60 -16.69 9.15
N GLU A 31 15.41 -17.33 10.01
CA GLU A 31 14.95 -17.97 11.24
C GLU A 31 14.35 -16.95 12.22
N SER A 32 14.91 -15.74 12.30
CA SER A 32 14.40 -14.67 13.16
C SER A 32 13.04 -14.15 12.69
N ILE A 33 12.85 -13.97 11.38
CA ILE A 33 11.56 -13.60 10.80
C ILE A 33 10.55 -14.73 11.00
N ARG A 34 10.92 -15.98 10.68
CA ARG A 34 10.04 -17.15 10.78
C ARG A 34 9.58 -17.41 12.21
N SER A 35 10.48 -17.29 13.18
CA SER A 35 10.19 -17.45 14.61
C SER A 35 9.49 -16.25 15.23
N LYS A 36 9.28 -15.15 14.48
CA LYS A 36 8.76 -13.87 14.99
C LYS A 36 9.58 -13.37 16.20
N SER A 37 10.91 -13.45 16.07
CA SER A 37 11.85 -12.91 17.03
C SER A 37 11.62 -11.40 17.27
N SER A 38 12.23 -10.85 18.32
CA SER A 38 12.03 -9.43 18.65
C SER A 38 12.34 -8.50 17.46
N VAL A 39 11.52 -7.47 17.30
CA VAL A 39 11.64 -6.47 16.22
C VAL A 39 13.05 -5.88 16.19
N ASP A 40 13.60 -5.55 17.35
CA ASP A 40 14.93 -4.95 17.46
C ASP A 40 16.05 -5.91 17.01
N SER A 41 15.87 -7.23 17.18
CA SER A 41 16.81 -8.24 16.66
C SER A 41 16.81 -8.27 15.13
N ILE A 42 15.63 -8.27 14.51
CA ILE A 42 15.51 -8.26 13.03
C ILE A 42 16.07 -6.96 12.46
N LEU A 43 15.81 -5.82 13.13
CA LEU A 43 16.38 -4.53 12.75
C LEU A 43 17.92 -4.49 12.94
N GLY A 44 18.46 -5.18 13.96
CA GLY A 44 19.89 -5.35 14.18
C GLY A 44 20.58 -6.17 13.09
N GLN A 45 19.96 -7.29 12.71
CA GLN A 45 20.45 -8.16 11.64
C GLN A 45 20.42 -7.47 10.28
N THR A 46 19.29 -6.83 9.92
CA THR A 46 19.18 -6.08 8.65
C THR A 46 20.19 -4.94 8.57
N TYR A 47 20.40 -4.18 9.65
CA TYR A 47 21.43 -3.15 9.70
C TYR A 47 22.84 -3.71 9.45
N THR A 48 23.19 -4.81 10.12
CA THR A 48 24.51 -5.44 9.97
C THR A 48 24.70 -5.95 8.54
N LEU A 49 23.70 -6.68 8.01
CA LEU A 49 23.74 -7.24 6.67
C LEU A 49 23.84 -6.16 5.58
N ILE A 50 23.12 -5.04 5.71
CA ILE A 50 23.21 -3.90 4.76
C ILE A 50 24.64 -3.35 4.74
N ARG A 51 25.28 -3.24 5.91
CA ARG A 51 26.64 -2.70 6.03
C ARG A 51 27.72 -3.64 5.53
N THR A 52 27.50 -4.94 5.61
CA THR A 52 28.47 -5.95 5.18
C THR A 52 28.23 -6.46 3.76
N SER A 53 27.07 -6.16 3.17
CA SER A 53 26.74 -6.62 1.83
C SER A 53 27.65 -5.97 0.79
N THR A 54 28.19 -6.80 -0.09
CA THR A 54 28.94 -6.36 -1.29
C THR A 54 28.05 -6.30 -2.53
N ASP A 55 26.83 -6.85 -2.47
CA ASP A 55 25.85 -6.76 -3.54
C ASP A 55 24.82 -5.65 -3.24
N LEU A 56 24.62 -4.81 -4.24
CA LEU A 56 23.65 -3.72 -4.21
C LEU A 56 22.22 -4.26 -4.21
N ASN A 57 21.94 -5.31 -4.97
CA ASN A 57 20.60 -5.91 -5.00
C ASN A 57 20.21 -6.47 -3.63
N ASP A 58 21.14 -7.16 -2.97
CA ASP A 58 20.96 -7.65 -1.61
C ASP A 58 20.73 -6.48 -0.64
N SER A 59 21.52 -5.42 -0.75
CA SER A 59 21.38 -4.22 0.09
C SER A 59 20.01 -3.56 -0.06
N ILE A 60 19.52 -3.41 -1.30
CA ILE A 60 18.20 -2.85 -1.60
C ILE A 60 17.08 -3.76 -1.08
N THR A 61 17.22 -5.08 -1.24
CA THR A 61 16.23 -6.03 -0.75
C THR A 61 16.18 -6.07 0.79
N LEU A 62 17.33 -5.93 1.46
CA LEU A 62 17.40 -5.79 2.91
C LEU A 62 16.75 -4.49 3.41
N TRP A 63 16.89 -3.39 2.65
CA TRP A 63 16.17 -2.15 2.93
C TRP A 63 14.64 -2.33 2.83
N GLU A 64 14.17 -3.12 1.85
CA GLU A 64 12.75 -3.47 1.78
C GLU A 64 12.31 -4.25 3.02
N ILE A 65 13.03 -5.30 3.40
CA ILE A 65 12.73 -6.09 4.62
C ILE A 65 12.66 -5.17 5.84
N ARG A 66 13.67 -4.30 6.00
CA ARG A 66 13.75 -3.36 7.12
C ARG A 66 12.55 -2.42 7.19
N LEU A 67 12.18 -1.80 6.07
CA LEU A 67 11.04 -0.88 6.02
C LEU A 67 9.72 -1.60 6.30
N LEU A 68 9.53 -2.82 5.77
CA LEU A 68 8.35 -3.64 6.06
C LEU A 68 8.24 -4.01 7.54
N VAL A 69 9.35 -4.42 8.16
CA VAL A 69 9.40 -4.72 9.61
C VAL A 69 8.97 -3.49 10.42
N LEU A 70 9.44 -2.29 10.07
CA LEU A 70 9.04 -1.06 10.76
C LEU A 70 7.54 -0.75 10.57
N VAL A 71 7.01 -0.90 9.35
CA VAL A 71 5.59 -0.69 9.03
C VAL A 71 4.70 -1.65 9.83
N PHE A 72 5.00 -2.95 9.80
CA PHE A 72 4.20 -3.96 10.49
C PHE A 72 4.19 -3.80 12.01
N ASN A 73 5.27 -3.26 12.59
CA ASN A 73 5.43 -3.11 14.03
C ASN A 73 5.10 -1.71 14.58
N ASN A 74 4.23 -0.95 13.91
CA ASN A 74 3.76 0.38 14.35
C ASN A 74 4.88 1.42 14.52
N ARG A 75 6.01 1.26 13.82
CA ARG A 75 7.13 2.22 13.81
C ARG A 75 7.12 3.04 12.51
N ILE A 76 5.94 3.48 12.07
CA ILE A 76 5.75 4.18 10.79
C ILE A 76 6.58 5.46 10.68
N THR A 77 6.69 6.25 11.75
CA THR A 77 7.51 7.47 11.77
C THR A 77 8.97 7.16 11.47
N GLN A 78 9.48 6.06 12.03
CA GLN A 78 10.82 5.57 11.75
C GLN A 78 10.94 5.11 10.28
N ALA A 79 9.98 4.33 9.78
CA ALA A 79 9.96 3.87 8.40
C ALA A 79 9.96 5.05 7.40
N LYS A 80 9.16 6.08 7.66
CA LYS A 80 9.09 7.30 6.82
C LYS A 80 10.43 8.04 6.81
N TYR A 81 11.04 8.23 7.97
CA TYR A 81 12.36 8.87 8.08
C TYR A 81 13.42 8.11 7.27
N GLU A 82 13.54 6.79 7.49
CA GLU A 82 14.54 5.96 6.81
C GLU A 82 14.27 5.90 5.28
N ALA A 83 13.00 5.82 4.87
CA ALA A 83 12.63 5.86 3.46
C ALA A 83 12.96 7.20 2.77
N VAL A 84 12.78 8.33 3.46
CA VAL A 84 13.20 9.65 2.93
C VAL A 84 14.72 9.68 2.77
N CYS A 85 15.47 9.27 3.81
CA CYS A 85 16.93 9.25 3.76
C CYS A 85 17.45 8.38 2.61
N LEU A 86 16.94 7.16 2.51
CA LEU A 86 17.31 6.21 1.47
C LEU A 86 16.96 6.75 0.08
N ASN A 87 15.72 7.22 -0.14
CA ASN A 87 15.31 7.80 -1.43
C ASN A 87 16.22 8.95 -1.85
N ASN A 88 16.55 9.85 -0.93
CA ASN A 88 17.38 11.00 -1.22
C ASN A 88 18.78 10.59 -1.69
N VAL A 89 19.36 9.59 -1.02
CA VAL A 89 20.68 9.07 -1.39
C VAL A 89 20.65 8.34 -2.73
N LEU A 90 19.63 7.52 -2.98
CA LEU A 90 19.43 6.87 -4.28
C LEU A 90 19.26 7.89 -5.41
N TYR A 91 18.47 8.94 -5.18
CA TYR A 91 18.24 10.01 -6.15
C TYR A 91 19.54 10.78 -6.46
N LEU A 92 20.29 11.18 -5.44
CA LEU A 92 21.53 11.96 -5.62
C LEU A 92 22.62 11.13 -6.31
N ALA A 93 22.72 9.84 -5.99
CA ALA A 93 23.65 8.94 -6.67
C ALA A 93 23.35 8.84 -8.18
N GLU A 94 22.08 8.84 -8.60
CA GLU A 94 21.73 8.84 -10.02
C GLU A 94 21.85 10.21 -10.71
N ASN A 95 21.91 11.30 -9.95
CA ASN A 95 21.85 12.67 -10.46
C ASN A 95 23.04 13.51 -9.95
N ASP A 96 24.24 13.17 -10.43
CA ASP A 96 25.52 13.82 -10.10
C ASP A 96 25.53 15.36 -10.25
N ASN A 97 24.65 15.90 -11.09
CA ASN A 97 24.56 17.33 -11.37
C ASN A 97 23.79 18.12 -10.31
N VAL A 98 23.15 17.45 -9.35
CA VAL A 98 22.46 18.10 -8.24
C VAL A 98 23.46 18.24 -7.10
N ALA A 99 24.02 19.45 -6.92
CA ALA A 99 24.93 19.72 -5.81
C ALA A 99 24.28 19.26 -4.49
N PRO A 100 24.94 18.37 -3.70
CA PRO A 100 24.42 18.00 -2.40
C PRO A 100 24.40 19.28 -1.56
N ALA A 101 23.21 19.75 -1.20
CA ALA A 101 23.09 20.76 -0.15
C ALA A 101 23.79 20.18 1.07
N ALA A 102 24.77 20.92 1.62
CA ALA A 102 25.63 20.46 2.69
C ALA A 102 24.84 19.65 3.72
N VAL A 103 25.20 18.38 3.86
CA VAL A 103 24.64 17.50 4.88
C VAL A 103 25.12 18.08 6.20
N SER A 104 24.34 19.00 6.77
CA SER A 104 24.62 19.55 8.09
C SER A 104 24.66 18.37 9.05
N SER A 105 25.76 18.22 9.79
CA SER A 105 26.03 17.17 10.79
C SER A 105 25.12 17.26 12.03
N ILE A 106 23.97 17.91 11.90
CA ILE A 106 22.91 18.04 12.89
C ILE A 106 21.83 17.06 12.43
N PRO A 107 21.33 16.15 13.31
CA PRO A 107 20.23 15.27 12.92
C PRO A 107 19.11 16.16 12.39
N PRO A 108 18.68 16.00 11.13
CA PRO A 108 17.64 16.83 10.60
C PRO A 108 16.41 16.58 11.47
N ASN A 109 15.81 17.65 11.99
CA ASN A 109 14.47 17.57 12.53
C ASN A 109 13.62 16.89 11.43
N PRO A 110 12.95 15.75 11.69
CA PRO A 110 12.26 14.97 10.66
C PRO A 110 11.24 15.79 9.84
N GLN A 111 10.82 16.95 10.36
CA GLN A 111 9.93 17.90 9.69
C GLN A 111 10.59 18.80 8.63
N ASN A 112 11.94 18.92 8.60
CA ASN A 112 12.67 19.84 7.72
C ASN A 112 13.60 19.14 6.72
N GLN A 113 13.53 17.81 6.60
CA GLN A 113 14.34 17.09 5.63
C GLN A 113 13.81 17.31 4.21
N ARG A 114 14.67 17.79 3.30
CA ARG A 114 14.31 17.94 1.89
C ARG A 114 13.94 16.58 1.31
N VAL A 115 12.75 16.43 0.74
CA VAL A 115 12.33 15.20 0.06
C VAL A 115 12.61 15.35 -1.44
N TYR A 116 13.50 14.51 -1.97
CA TYR A 116 13.75 14.48 -3.42
C TYR A 116 12.67 13.65 -4.16
N PRO A 117 12.53 13.87 -5.48
CA PRO A 117 11.75 12.97 -6.34
C PRO A 117 12.28 11.53 -6.26
N LEU A 118 11.51 10.57 -6.78
CA LEU A 118 12.03 9.21 -6.94
C LEU A 118 13.30 9.19 -7.83
N PRO A 119 14.23 8.26 -7.60
CA PRO A 119 15.28 7.94 -8.57
C PRO A 119 14.64 7.56 -9.91
N ARG A 120 15.34 7.87 -11.01
CA ARG A 120 14.93 7.49 -12.36
C ARG A 120 15.00 5.98 -12.57
N ASN A 121 15.83 5.29 -11.79
CA ASN A 121 16.02 3.85 -11.85
C ASN A 121 16.36 3.41 -13.28
N ASN A 122 17.33 4.09 -13.90
CA ASN A 122 17.72 3.86 -15.29
C ASN A 122 18.23 2.43 -15.50
N ASN A 123 18.95 1.90 -14.50
CA ASN A 123 19.55 0.57 -14.55
C ASN A 123 18.58 -0.55 -14.12
N GLY A 124 17.37 -0.21 -13.67
CA GLY A 124 16.35 -1.19 -13.24
C GLY A 124 16.72 -1.98 -11.98
N VAL A 125 17.71 -1.52 -11.21
CA VAL A 125 18.20 -2.18 -9.99
C VAL A 125 17.14 -2.19 -8.88
N ILE A 126 16.35 -1.12 -8.80
CA ILE A 126 15.32 -0.99 -7.78
C ILE A 126 14.03 -1.65 -8.30
N ASP A 127 13.53 -2.66 -7.60
CA ASP A 127 12.26 -3.29 -7.96
C ASP A 127 11.09 -2.31 -7.90
N HIS A 128 10.10 -2.52 -8.78
CA HIS A 128 8.92 -1.66 -8.86
C HIS A 128 8.11 -1.64 -7.55
N LYS A 129 7.95 -2.79 -6.88
CA LYS A 129 7.21 -2.84 -5.60
C LYS A 129 7.92 -2.03 -4.53
N PHE A 130 9.25 -2.05 -4.53
CA PHE A 130 10.05 -1.26 -3.60
C PHE A 130 9.99 0.24 -3.91
N LEU A 131 9.98 0.66 -5.19
CA LEU A 131 9.76 2.06 -5.57
C LEU A 131 8.41 2.59 -5.08
N VAL A 132 7.35 1.78 -5.19
CA VAL A 132 6.02 2.12 -4.68
C VAL A 132 6.03 2.23 -3.16
N LEU A 133 6.67 1.30 -2.44
CA LEU A 133 6.83 1.37 -0.98
C LEU A 133 7.56 2.66 -0.56
N LEU A 134 8.66 3.01 -1.24
CA LEU A 134 9.40 4.25 -0.98
C LEU A 134 8.51 5.48 -1.19
N LEU A 135 7.70 5.52 -2.25
CA LEU A 135 6.78 6.64 -2.49
C LEU A 135 5.76 6.81 -1.38
N ARG A 136 5.12 5.70 -0.97
CA ARG A 136 4.10 5.67 0.09
C ARG A 136 4.66 6.13 1.43
N LEU A 137 5.92 5.79 1.73
CA LEU A 137 6.56 6.17 2.99
C LEU A 137 7.16 7.58 2.95
N LYS A 138 7.81 7.98 1.86
CA LYS A 138 8.54 9.26 1.81
C LYS A 138 7.66 10.50 1.65
N SER A 139 6.41 10.31 1.22
CA SER A 139 5.55 11.42 0.79
C SER A 139 4.27 11.48 1.62
N VAL A 140 3.79 12.70 1.88
CA VAL A 140 2.46 12.94 2.44
C VAL A 140 1.41 12.66 1.35
N PRO A 141 0.26 12.03 1.67
CA PRO A 141 -0.80 11.72 0.71
C PRO A 141 -1.52 12.99 0.22
N ASN A 142 -0.90 13.72 -0.70
CA ASN A 142 -1.43 14.94 -1.31
C ASN A 142 -1.26 14.91 -2.84
N MET A 143 -1.74 15.95 -3.53
CA MET A 143 -1.65 16.03 -4.99
C MET A 143 -0.22 16.04 -5.55
N SER A 144 0.79 16.38 -4.75
CA SER A 144 2.19 16.24 -5.19
C SER A 144 2.59 14.77 -5.32
N LEU A 145 2.08 13.90 -4.44
CA LEU A 145 2.29 12.46 -4.54
C LEU A 145 1.55 11.86 -5.75
N VAL A 146 0.36 12.37 -6.10
CA VAL A 146 -0.33 11.98 -7.35
C VAL A 146 0.56 12.23 -8.58
N ASN A 147 1.25 13.37 -8.62
CA ASN A 147 2.18 13.68 -9.70
C ASN A 147 3.37 12.71 -9.76
N GLU A 148 3.87 12.25 -8.61
CA GLU A 148 4.93 11.23 -8.57
C GLU A 148 4.44 9.86 -9.05
N PHE A 149 3.22 9.46 -8.68
CA PHE A 149 2.60 8.24 -9.21
C PHE A 149 2.36 8.33 -10.72
N TYR A 150 1.93 9.49 -11.24
CA TYR A 150 1.80 9.70 -12.68
C TYR A 150 3.13 9.56 -13.42
N LYS A 151 4.23 10.09 -12.86
CA LYS A 151 5.58 9.89 -13.42
C LYS A 151 5.94 8.40 -13.44
N LEU A 152 5.59 7.65 -12.40
CA LEU A 152 5.83 6.21 -12.35
C LEU A 152 4.98 5.44 -13.39
N CYS A 153 3.72 5.81 -13.60
CA CYS A 153 2.89 5.29 -14.68
C CYS A 153 3.54 5.54 -16.05
N TYR A 154 4.04 6.75 -16.28
CA TYR A 154 4.73 7.10 -17.52
C TYR A 154 6.01 6.27 -17.72
N GLN A 155 6.82 6.10 -16.68
CA GLN A 155 8.01 5.25 -16.72
C GLN A 155 7.69 3.78 -17.03
N LEU A 156 6.62 3.22 -16.45
CA LEU A 156 6.16 1.87 -16.76
C LEU A 156 5.76 1.73 -18.23
N ARG A 157 5.03 2.71 -18.78
CA ARG A 157 4.64 2.72 -20.19
C ARG A 157 5.83 2.82 -21.13
N LEU A 158 6.84 3.63 -20.80
CA LEU A 158 8.07 3.70 -21.59
C LEU A 158 8.87 2.40 -21.56
N LYS A 159 8.77 1.64 -20.47
CA LYS A 159 9.43 0.34 -20.28
C LYS A 159 8.47 -0.83 -20.55
N SER A 160 7.41 -0.62 -21.33
CA SER A 160 6.37 -1.63 -21.58
C SER A 160 6.92 -2.92 -22.15
N ASP A 161 7.97 -2.84 -22.98
CA ASP A 161 8.57 -3.98 -23.66
C ASP A 161 9.20 -5.00 -22.69
N ASN A 162 9.45 -4.59 -21.44
CA ASN A 162 10.00 -5.46 -20.40
C ASN A 162 8.94 -6.27 -19.64
N TYR A 163 7.66 -6.05 -19.92
CA TYR A 163 6.55 -6.66 -19.21
C TYR A 163 5.59 -7.36 -20.17
N SER A 164 4.96 -8.44 -19.72
CA SER A 164 3.78 -8.92 -20.42
C SER A 164 2.64 -7.89 -20.29
N SER A 165 1.70 -7.92 -21.24
CA SER A 165 0.52 -7.04 -21.22
C SER A 165 -0.19 -7.09 -19.86
N ASP A 166 -0.43 -8.31 -19.34
CA ASP A 166 -1.09 -8.52 -18.06
C ASP A 166 -0.30 -7.93 -16.89
N GLN A 167 1.03 -8.12 -16.87
CA GLN A 167 1.88 -7.58 -15.81
C GLN A 167 1.89 -6.05 -15.81
N LEU A 168 1.95 -5.43 -17.00
CA LEU A 168 1.91 -3.99 -17.13
C LEU A 168 0.56 -3.44 -16.65
N SER A 169 -0.54 -4.06 -17.08
CA SER A 169 -1.89 -3.67 -16.67
C SER A 169 -2.10 -3.78 -15.17
N VAL A 170 -1.68 -4.88 -14.55
CA VAL A 170 -1.76 -5.05 -13.09
C VAL A 170 -0.99 -3.96 -12.34
N LYS A 171 0.23 -3.63 -12.80
CA LYS A 171 1.02 -2.56 -12.19
C LYS A 171 0.36 -1.19 -12.34
N LEU A 172 -0.17 -0.88 -13.52
CA LEU A 172 -0.89 0.37 -13.75
C LEU A 172 -2.17 0.45 -12.91
N MET A 173 -2.88 -0.67 -12.74
CA MET A 173 -4.06 -0.77 -11.89
C MET A 173 -3.74 -0.44 -10.43
N ASN A 174 -2.67 -1.04 -9.89
CA ASN A 174 -2.28 -0.80 -8.50
C ASN A 174 -1.84 0.66 -8.29
N LEU A 175 -1.19 1.30 -9.27
CA LEU A 175 -0.90 2.73 -9.22
C LEU A 175 -2.18 3.59 -9.24
N SER A 176 -3.22 3.17 -9.94
CA SER A 176 -4.53 3.85 -9.88
C SER A 176 -5.19 3.69 -8.51
N PHE A 177 -4.98 2.57 -7.81
CA PHE A 177 -5.41 2.41 -6.41
C PHE A 177 -4.64 3.35 -5.47
N ASP A 178 -3.33 3.53 -5.65
CA ASP A 178 -2.54 4.53 -4.92
C ASP A 178 -3.11 5.95 -5.09
N ILE A 179 -3.43 6.35 -6.33
CA ILE A 179 -4.07 7.64 -6.61
C ILE A 179 -5.44 7.72 -5.95
N SER A 180 -6.24 6.65 -6.03
CA SER A 180 -7.57 6.58 -5.42
C SER A 180 -7.51 6.80 -3.90
N VAL A 181 -6.53 6.20 -3.22
CA VAL A 181 -6.30 6.40 -1.78
C VAL A 181 -6.04 7.87 -1.46
N ILE A 182 -5.20 8.55 -2.23
CA ILE A 182 -4.91 9.98 -2.02
C ILE A 182 -6.18 10.82 -2.17
N LEU A 183 -6.98 10.54 -3.19
CA LEU A 183 -8.25 11.26 -3.42
C LEU A 183 -9.27 10.98 -2.29
N ILE A 184 -9.33 9.75 -1.78
CA ILE A 184 -10.19 9.39 -0.63
C ILE A 184 -9.79 10.17 0.62
N ILE A 185 -8.50 10.24 0.93
CA ILE A 185 -7.98 10.93 2.12
C ILE A 185 -8.23 12.44 2.04
N ASN A 186 -7.99 13.03 0.86
CA ASN A 186 -8.23 14.46 0.63
C ASN A 186 -9.72 14.79 0.43
N LYS A 187 -10.60 13.77 0.42
CA LYS A 187 -12.04 13.87 0.18
C LYS A 187 -12.39 14.48 -1.19
N ASP A 188 -11.50 14.31 -2.17
CA ASP A 188 -11.66 14.76 -3.56
C ASP A 188 -12.50 13.75 -4.37
N TYR A 189 -13.71 13.46 -3.89
CA TYR A 189 -14.54 12.37 -4.40
C TYR A 189 -15.03 12.57 -5.84
N LEU A 190 -15.19 13.82 -6.29
CA LEU A 190 -15.55 14.09 -7.69
C LEU A 190 -14.42 13.69 -8.65
N THR A 191 -13.18 14.01 -8.30
CA THR A 191 -12.00 13.61 -9.07
C THR A 191 -11.83 12.09 -9.04
N LEU A 192 -12.05 11.47 -7.88
CA LEU A 192 -12.06 10.02 -7.74
C LEU A 192 -13.09 9.38 -8.67
N LEU A 193 -14.32 9.89 -8.70
CA LEU A 193 -15.36 9.34 -9.55
C LEU A 193 -14.99 9.41 -11.03
N ASN A 194 -14.44 10.52 -11.50
CA ASN A 194 -13.97 10.66 -12.88
C ASN A 194 -12.84 9.67 -13.23
N LEU A 195 -11.93 9.41 -12.28
CA LEU A 195 -10.89 8.39 -12.43
C LEU A 195 -11.52 7.00 -12.58
N LEU A 196 -12.46 6.65 -11.71
CA LEU A 196 -13.13 5.34 -11.71
C LEU A 196 -13.98 5.13 -12.97
N ASP A 197 -14.67 6.16 -13.47
CA ASP A 197 -15.43 6.09 -14.72
C ASP A 197 -14.50 5.89 -15.94
N SER A 198 -13.32 6.50 -15.92
CA SER A 198 -12.28 6.30 -16.94
C SER A 198 -11.74 4.87 -16.89
N MET A 199 -11.42 4.37 -15.69
CA MET A 199 -10.96 2.99 -15.48
C MET A 199 -12.03 1.98 -15.91
N LYS A 200 -13.30 2.19 -15.56
CA LYS A 200 -14.42 1.35 -15.98
C LYS A 200 -14.48 1.25 -17.51
N SER A 201 -14.43 2.40 -18.18
CA SER A 201 -14.49 2.47 -19.64
C SER A 201 -13.31 1.76 -20.30
N GLU A 202 -12.09 1.93 -19.78
CA GLU A 202 -10.90 1.24 -20.30
C GLU A 202 -10.98 -0.27 -20.08
N ILE A 203 -11.42 -0.71 -18.90
CA ILE A 203 -11.54 -2.12 -18.55
C ILE A 203 -12.64 -2.81 -19.37
N GLU A 204 -13.79 -2.17 -19.59
CA GLU A 204 -14.89 -2.75 -20.37
C GLU A 204 -14.54 -2.98 -21.85
N LEU A 205 -13.50 -2.30 -22.37
CA LEU A 205 -12.95 -2.56 -23.69
C LEU A 205 -12.10 -3.85 -23.73
N ASP A 206 -11.57 -4.30 -22.58
CA ASP A 206 -10.72 -5.49 -22.46
C ASP A 206 -11.54 -6.67 -21.88
N LYS A 207 -11.77 -7.71 -22.68
CA LYS A 207 -12.67 -8.84 -22.34
C LYS A 207 -12.00 -9.95 -21.52
N SER A 208 -10.84 -9.71 -20.93
CA SER A 208 -10.10 -10.74 -20.18
C SER A 208 -10.72 -11.00 -18.79
N GLU A 209 -10.78 -12.27 -18.38
CA GLU A 209 -11.36 -12.70 -17.09
C GLU A 209 -10.66 -12.05 -15.88
N LEU A 210 -9.35 -11.78 -15.98
CA LEU A 210 -8.58 -11.10 -14.94
C LEU A 210 -9.15 -9.71 -14.63
N TYR A 211 -9.70 -9.05 -15.64
CA TYR A 211 -10.29 -7.72 -15.50
C TYR A 211 -11.72 -7.73 -15.00
N ALA A 212 -12.43 -8.86 -15.07
CA ALA A 212 -13.80 -8.94 -14.55
C ALA A 212 -13.84 -8.72 -13.03
N SER A 213 -12.89 -9.30 -12.29
CA SER A 213 -12.77 -9.10 -10.84
C SER A 213 -12.41 -7.65 -10.50
N VAL A 214 -11.49 -7.05 -11.26
CA VAL A 214 -11.09 -5.64 -11.08
C VAL A 214 -12.24 -4.69 -11.39
N LEU A 215 -12.97 -4.94 -12.48
CA LEU A 215 -14.15 -4.16 -12.87
C LEU A 215 -15.21 -4.19 -11.78
N SER A 216 -15.44 -5.34 -11.16
CA SER A 216 -16.34 -5.49 -10.01
C SER A 216 -15.92 -4.58 -8.85
N GLY A 217 -14.64 -4.60 -8.47
CA GLY A 217 -14.10 -3.73 -7.43
C GLY A 217 -14.24 -2.23 -7.77
N VAL A 218 -13.94 -1.85 -9.01
CA VAL A 218 -14.11 -0.46 -9.49
C VAL A 218 -15.58 -0.02 -9.42
N LYS A 219 -16.53 -0.86 -9.85
CA LYS A 219 -17.97 -0.58 -9.76
C LYS A 219 -18.42 -0.40 -8.32
N LEU A 220 -18.00 -1.29 -7.42
CA LEU A 220 -18.30 -1.18 -5.98
C LEU A 220 -17.74 0.13 -5.40
N LEU A 221 -16.49 0.47 -5.72
CA LEU A 221 -15.86 1.70 -5.25
C LEU A 221 -16.55 2.95 -5.80
N SER A 222 -17.02 2.94 -7.06
CA SER A 222 -17.80 4.04 -7.64
C SER A 222 -19.14 4.24 -6.91
N ILE A 223 -19.84 3.15 -6.56
CA ILE A 223 -21.09 3.21 -5.78
C ILE A 223 -20.83 3.82 -4.40
N LEU A 224 -19.81 3.33 -3.68
CA LEU A 224 -19.45 3.82 -2.35
C LEU A 224 -19.02 5.30 -2.39
N THR A 225 -18.25 5.70 -3.41
CA THR A 225 -17.84 7.09 -3.62
C THR A 225 -19.04 8.01 -3.87
N LYS A 226 -20.04 7.57 -4.64
CA LYS A 226 -21.27 8.35 -4.85
C LYS A 226 -22.07 8.51 -3.57
N ILE A 227 -22.17 7.46 -2.74
CA ILE A 227 -22.82 7.57 -1.42
C ILE A 227 -22.10 8.62 -0.57
N LEU A 228 -20.77 8.62 -0.54
CA LEU A 228 -19.97 9.62 0.19
C LEU A 228 -20.18 11.04 -0.32
N ILE A 229 -20.29 11.24 -1.63
CA ILE A 229 -20.62 12.56 -2.22
C ILE A 229 -21.99 13.02 -1.71
N PHE A 230 -23.00 12.15 -1.74
CA PHE A 230 -24.34 12.51 -1.30
C PHE A 230 -24.44 12.80 0.19
N ASP A 231 -23.66 12.07 1.01
CA ASP A 231 -23.52 12.33 2.45
C ASP A 231 -22.89 13.71 2.70
N GLN A 232 -21.81 14.04 1.99
CA GLN A 232 -21.18 15.37 2.07
C GLN A 232 -22.12 16.52 1.69
N THR A 233 -22.98 16.31 0.70
CA THR A 233 -23.98 17.31 0.29
C THR A 233 -25.24 17.31 1.14
N GLN A 234 -25.27 16.55 2.26
CA GLN A 234 -26.39 16.43 3.19
C GLN A 234 -27.70 16.00 2.51
N THR A 235 -27.60 15.15 1.51
CA THR A 235 -28.76 14.64 0.77
C THR A 235 -29.59 13.74 1.69
N PRO A 236 -30.94 13.88 1.74
CA PRO A 236 -31.77 13.02 2.59
C PRO A 236 -31.60 11.54 2.23
N ARG A 237 -31.50 10.65 3.24
CA ARG A 237 -31.28 9.20 3.08
C ARG A 237 -32.18 8.54 2.04
N ASP A 238 -33.48 8.88 2.04
CA ASP A 238 -34.44 8.30 1.08
C ASP A 238 -34.20 8.77 -0.36
N ALA A 239 -33.70 9.99 -0.54
CA ALA A 239 -33.32 10.52 -1.85
C ALA A 239 -32.06 9.82 -2.38
N ILE A 240 -31.07 9.55 -1.52
CA ILE A 240 -29.87 8.79 -1.85
C ILE A 240 -30.24 7.39 -2.34
N LYS A 241 -31.06 6.67 -1.56
CA LYS A 241 -31.53 5.33 -1.92
C LYS A 241 -32.25 5.32 -3.27
N ARG A 242 -33.13 6.29 -3.51
CA ARG A 242 -33.88 6.40 -4.78
C ARG A 242 -32.94 6.62 -5.96
N GLN A 243 -32.00 7.56 -5.85
CA GLN A 243 -31.06 7.89 -6.92
C GLN A 243 -30.12 6.72 -7.25
N LEU A 244 -29.64 5.99 -6.24
CA LEU A 244 -28.79 4.82 -6.45
C LEU A 244 -29.55 3.69 -7.15
N ARG A 245 -30.79 3.41 -6.74
CA ARG A 245 -31.62 2.41 -7.42
C ARG A 245 -31.88 2.77 -8.88
N THR A 246 -32.08 4.04 -9.21
CA THR A 246 -32.31 4.46 -10.61
C THR A 246 -31.06 4.43 -11.48
N SER A 247 -29.88 4.68 -10.90
CA SER A 247 -28.66 4.92 -11.70
C SER A 247 -27.60 3.81 -11.59
N HIS A 248 -27.68 2.95 -10.57
CA HIS A 248 -26.63 1.98 -10.24
C HIS A 248 -27.15 0.59 -9.89
N SER A 249 -28.45 0.31 -10.04
CA SER A 249 -28.98 -1.04 -9.80
C SER A 249 -28.30 -2.06 -10.72
N ASP A 250 -28.19 -1.74 -12.00
CA ASP A 250 -27.57 -2.62 -12.99
C ASP A 250 -26.07 -2.80 -12.72
N ASP A 251 -25.37 -1.70 -12.37
CA ASP A 251 -23.95 -1.76 -12.00
C ASP A 251 -23.71 -2.60 -10.75
N PHE A 252 -24.60 -2.51 -9.75
CA PHE A 252 -24.53 -3.31 -8.53
C PHE A 252 -24.79 -4.80 -8.79
N HIS A 253 -25.75 -5.13 -9.66
CA HIS A 253 -25.99 -6.53 -10.05
C HIS A 253 -24.80 -7.16 -10.79
N LEU A 254 -23.94 -6.34 -11.39
CA LEU A 254 -22.70 -6.76 -12.04
C LEU A 254 -21.49 -6.78 -11.10
N VAL A 255 -21.65 -6.36 -9.83
CA VAL A 255 -20.62 -6.55 -8.81
C VAL A 255 -20.59 -8.03 -8.47
N VAL A 256 -19.53 -8.69 -8.93
CA VAL A 256 -19.23 -10.08 -8.60
C VAL A 256 -19.02 -10.21 -7.09
N ASP A 257 -19.61 -11.28 -6.57
CA ASP A 257 -19.47 -11.82 -5.23
C ASP A 257 -18.11 -11.62 -4.54
N SER A 258 -17.01 -11.85 -5.26
CA SER A 258 -15.64 -11.70 -4.72
C SER A 258 -15.33 -10.29 -4.20
N ALA A 259 -15.87 -9.23 -4.83
CA ALA A 259 -15.65 -7.86 -4.37
C ALA A 259 -16.48 -7.52 -3.11
N LEU A 260 -17.62 -8.18 -2.92
CA LEU A 260 -18.42 -8.06 -1.72
C LEU A 260 -17.81 -8.86 -0.56
N ASP A 261 -17.33 -10.07 -0.83
CA ASP A 261 -16.56 -10.87 0.14
C ASP A 261 -15.36 -10.09 0.67
N ASP A 262 -14.71 -9.34 -0.22
CA ASP A 262 -13.62 -8.44 0.13
C ASP A 262 -14.03 -7.31 1.07
N LEU A 263 -15.15 -6.64 0.76
CA LEU A 263 -15.68 -5.60 1.63
C LEU A 263 -16.06 -6.16 3.01
N VAL A 264 -16.74 -7.31 3.05
CA VAL A 264 -17.11 -8.02 4.29
C VAL A 264 -15.88 -8.32 5.14
N TYR A 265 -14.84 -8.88 4.53
CA TYR A 265 -13.60 -9.20 5.22
C TYR A 265 -13.00 -7.95 5.89
N VAL A 266 -12.88 -6.84 5.14
CA VAL A 266 -12.33 -5.59 5.67
C VAL A 266 -13.17 -5.04 6.81
N LEU A 267 -14.49 -5.07 6.69
CA LEU A 267 -15.41 -4.58 7.72
C LEU A 267 -15.33 -5.38 9.02
N ASN A 268 -15.13 -6.70 8.93
CA ASN A 268 -15.03 -7.57 10.09
C ASN A 268 -13.65 -7.50 10.76
N ASN A 269 -12.58 -7.17 10.01
CA ASN A 269 -11.20 -7.17 10.51
C ASN A 269 -10.62 -5.78 10.84
N ILE A 270 -11.23 -4.69 10.38
CA ILE A 270 -10.69 -3.34 10.53
C ILE A 270 -11.72 -2.41 11.15
N SER A 271 -11.36 -1.79 12.26
CA SER A 271 -12.23 -0.82 12.92
C SER A 271 -12.27 0.51 12.15
N PRO A 272 -13.47 1.08 11.90
CA PRO A 272 -13.59 2.41 11.31
C PRO A 272 -13.02 3.49 12.25
N ILE A 273 -12.60 4.63 11.68
CA ILE A 273 -12.27 5.82 12.48
C ILE A 273 -13.52 6.67 12.58
N TYR A 274 -14.13 6.69 13.76
CA TYR A 274 -15.32 7.51 14.02
C TYR A 274 -14.96 9.00 14.02
N SER A 275 -15.72 9.79 13.26
CA SER A 275 -15.66 11.25 13.38
C SER A 275 -16.23 11.66 14.75
N ALA A 276 -15.59 12.64 15.40
CA ALA A 276 -15.97 13.19 16.72
C ALA A 276 -17.40 13.76 16.80
N THR A 277 -18.14 13.78 15.69
CA THR A 277 -19.54 14.17 15.60
C THR A 277 -20.54 13.08 15.99
N LEU A 278 -20.10 11.84 16.16
CA LEU A 278 -20.94 10.78 16.72
C LEU A 278 -20.94 10.93 18.25
N THR A 279 -22.01 11.55 18.76
CA THR A 279 -22.28 11.65 20.20
C THR A 279 -22.14 10.28 20.87
N GLU A 280 -21.63 10.28 22.11
CA GLU A 280 -21.34 9.15 23.02
C GLU A 280 -22.53 8.18 23.31
N LYS A 281 -23.61 8.21 22.53
CA LYS A 281 -24.75 7.28 22.62
C LYS A 281 -24.73 6.12 21.64
N ASP A 282 -23.83 6.12 20.65
CA ASP A 282 -23.56 4.94 19.81
C ASP A 282 -22.30 4.20 20.28
N GLU A 283 -22.15 4.05 21.59
CA GLU A 283 -21.19 3.11 22.15
C GLU A 283 -21.46 1.71 21.61
N ARG A 284 -20.48 1.19 20.87
CA ARG A 284 -20.19 -0.25 20.77
C ARG A 284 -21.39 -1.12 20.37
N THR A 285 -21.82 -1.04 19.12
CA THR A 285 -22.09 -2.33 18.44
C THR A 285 -20.75 -2.89 18.00
N ALA A 286 -20.12 -3.59 18.94
CA ALA A 286 -19.07 -4.56 18.67
C ALA A 286 -19.50 -5.44 17.49
N ALA A 287 -18.53 -5.74 16.62
CA ALA A 287 -18.56 -6.73 15.55
C ALA A 287 -19.82 -7.62 15.55
N THR A 288 -20.89 -7.18 14.90
CA THR A 288 -21.80 -8.14 14.28
C THR A 288 -21.07 -8.62 13.05
N ASP A 289 -20.73 -9.91 12.99
CA ASP A 289 -20.22 -10.53 11.77
C ASP A 289 -21.17 -10.17 10.63
N ILE A 290 -20.73 -9.28 9.75
CA ILE A 290 -21.52 -8.89 8.59
C ILE A 290 -21.41 -10.05 7.62
N SER A 291 -22.54 -10.67 7.27
CA SER A 291 -22.56 -11.66 6.19
C SER A 291 -22.72 -10.95 4.85
N LYS A 292 -22.16 -11.51 3.79
CA LYS A 292 -22.40 -11.04 2.42
C LYS A 292 -23.89 -11.05 2.05
N ALA A 293 -24.64 -12.01 2.57
CA ALA A 293 -26.09 -12.09 2.36
C ALA A 293 -26.84 -10.86 2.91
N ASP A 294 -26.22 -10.10 3.81
CA ASP A 294 -26.79 -8.90 4.38
C ASP A 294 -26.49 -7.64 3.56
N ILE A 295 -25.67 -7.72 2.50
CA ILE A 295 -25.23 -6.56 1.71
C ILE A 295 -26.09 -6.39 0.47
N ASP A 296 -26.98 -5.40 0.52
CA ASP A 296 -27.63 -4.80 -0.64
C ASP A 296 -27.30 -3.29 -0.76
N LEU A 297 -27.77 -2.64 -1.83
CA LEU A 297 -27.57 -1.19 -2.03
C LEU A 297 -28.06 -0.35 -0.86
N ASP A 298 -29.21 -0.71 -0.29
CA ASP A 298 -29.82 0.02 0.82
C ASP A 298 -28.99 -0.11 2.10
N ARG A 299 -28.41 -1.29 2.33
CA ARG A 299 -27.51 -1.57 3.44
C ARG A 299 -26.20 -0.83 3.27
N LEU A 300 -25.62 -0.78 2.07
CA LEU A 300 -24.42 0.03 1.79
C LEU A 300 -24.65 1.51 2.11
N VAL A 301 -25.78 2.09 1.67
CA VAL A 301 -26.16 3.46 2.03
C VAL A 301 -26.21 3.62 3.55
N SER A 302 -26.87 2.68 4.23
CA SER A 302 -27.01 2.71 5.69
C SER A 302 -25.65 2.67 6.39
N MET A 303 -24.75 1.80 5.94
CA MET A 303 -23.42 1.61 6.55
C MET A 303 -22.49 2.80 6.34
N VAL A 304 -22.57 3.50 5.21
CA VAL A 304 -21.82 4.76 5.01
C VAL A 304 -22.36 5.84 5.94
N LEU A 305 -23.68 6.05 5.98
CA LEU A 305 -24.30 7.07 6.82
C LEU A 305 -24.16 6.80 8.33
N GLU A 306 -24.10 5.52 8.73
CA GLU A 306 -23.80 5.08 10.11
C GLU A 306 -22.30 5.19 10.45
N GLY A 307 -21.45 5.63 9.51
CA GLY A 307 -20.00 5.75 9.73
C GLY A 307 -19.25 4.42 9.83
N LYS A 308 -19.85 3.30 9.40
CA LYS A 308 -19.20 1.98 9.37
C LYS A 308 -18.25 1.87 8.18
N ILE A 309 -18.62 2.42 7.02
CA ILE A 309 -17.73 2.53 5.85
C ILE A 309 -17.11 3.92 5.86
N THR A 310 -15.83 4.00 6.24
CA THR A 310 -15.05 5.24 6.31
C THR A 310 -13.93 5.26 5.27
N GLY A 311 -13.24 6.39 5.12
CA GLY A 311 -12.03 6.46 4.28
C GLY A 311 -11.00 5.37 4.63
N ARG A 312 -10.82 5.04 5.93
CA ARG A 312 -9.94 3.95 6.35
C ARG A 312 -10.37 2.58 5.79
N ILE A 313 -11.67 2.30 5.81
CA ILE A 313 -12.22 1.05 5.26
C ILE A 313 -11.99 1.00 3.75
N LEU A 314 -12.27 2.09 3.03
CA LEU A 314 -12.03 2.15 1.58
C LEU A 314 -10.54 2.00 1.23
N CYS A 315 -9.64 2.69 1.96
CA CYS A 315 -8.20 2.54 1.76
C CYS A 315 -7.73 1.12 2.06
N SER A 316 -8.30 0.45 3.06
CA SER A 316 -7.92 -0.93 3.38
C SER A 316 -8.46 -1.93 2.36
N LEU A 317 -9.64 -1.68 1.81
CA LEU A 317 -10.20 -2.45 0.69
C LEU A 317 -9.32 -2.34 -0.56
N LEU A 318 -8.91 -1.12 -0.92
CA LEU A 318 -7.94 -0.88 -1.99
C LEU A 318 -6.60 -1.60 -1.71
N GLY A 319 -6.15 -1.59 -0.45
CA GLY A 319 -4.90 -2.25 -0.05
C GLY A 319 -4.98 -3.76 -0.24
N MET A 320 -6.12 -4.35 0.07
CA MET A 320 -6.34 -5.77 -0.16
C MET A 320 -6.37 -6.13 -1.65
N TRP A 321 -7.03 -5.32 -2.49
CA TRP A 321 -7.01 -5.53 -3.94
C TRP A 321 -5.61 -5.38 -4.55
N ASP A 322 -4.84 -4.39 -4.10
CA ASP A 322 -3.42 -4.23 -4.46
C ASP A 322 -2.61 -5.48 -4.10
N LEU A 323 -2.76 -6.00 -2.88
CA LEU A 323 -2.07 -7.21 -2.43
C LEU A 323 -2.48 -8.45 -3.21
N LYS A 324 -3.77 -8.66 -3.49
CA LYS A 324 -4.26 -9.76 -4.33
C LYS A 324 -3.63 -9.72 -5.72
N ASN A 325 -3.56 -8.55 -6.33
CA ASN A 325 -2.93 -8.33 -7.62
C ASN A 325 -1.42 -8.63 -7.60
N ASN A 326 -0.74 -8.26 -6.51
CA ASN A 326 0.72 -8.37 -6.39
C ASN A 326 1.23 -9.73 -5.95
N PHE A 327 0.43 -10.48 -5.19
CA PHE A 327 0.83 -11.71 -4.51
C PHE A 327 -0.11 -12.90 -4.77
N LYS A 328 -1.19 -12.71 -5.56
CA LYS A 328 -2.16 -13.74 -5.95
C LYS A 328 -2.79 -14.49 -4.76
N PHE A 329 -3.07 -13.78 -3.67
CA PHE A 329 -3.78 -14.35 -2.53
C PHE A 329 -5.27 -14.59 -2.86
N ALA A 330 -5.83 -15.67 -2.32
CA ALA A 330 -7.27 -15.92 -2.29
C ALA A 330 -7.77 -15.83 -0.84
N ILE A 331 -9.02 -15.38 -0.66
CA ILE A 331 -9.73 -15.43 0.63
C ILE A 331 -10.62 -16.67 0.57
N GLU A 332 -10.33 -17.69 1.38
CA GLU A 332 -11.24 -18.81 1.60
C GLU A 332 -11.63 -18.83 3.08
N GLU A 333 -12.93 -18.88 3.36
CA GLU A 333 -13.46 -19.08 4.74
C GLU A 333 -12.91 -18.13 5.82
N SER A 334 -12.56 -16.89 5.44
CA SER A 334 -11.95 -15.89 6.34
C SER A 334 -10.50 -16.19 6.78
N GLU A 335 -9.86 -17.20 6.19
CA GLU A 335 -8.43 -17.52 6.36
C GLU A 335 -7.69 -17.38 5.03
N PHE A 336 -6.54 -16.70 5.05
CA PHE A 336 -5.67 -16.60 3.89
C PHE A 336 -4.72 -17.81 3.85
N LEU A 337 -4.87 -18.66 2.84
CA LEU A 337 -3.94 -19.75 2.57
C LEU A 337 -2.66 -19.18 1.95
N GLY A 338 -1.61 -19.04 2.76
CA GLY A 338 -0.23 -18.93 2.26
C GLY A 338 0.33 -20.33 1.99
N GLU A 339 1.22 -20.48 1.02
CA GLU A 339 2.00 -21.72 0.92
C GLU A 339 2.76 -21.93 2.23
N ASP A 340 2.64 -23.12 2.83
CA ASP A 340 3.47 -23.53 3.97
C ASP A 340 4.93 -23.39 3.57
N LEU A 341 5.62 -22.40 4.15
CA LEU A 341 7.02 -22.16 3.83
C LEU A 341 7.86 -23.33 4.36
N VAL A 342 8.30 -24.16 3.42
CA VAL A 342 9.23 -25.26 3.63
C VAL A 342 10.47 -24.72 4.33
N SER A 343 11.02 -25.49 5.26
CA SER A 343 12.29 -25.15 5.90
C SER A 343 13.40 -25.15 4.84
N ILE A 344 13.83 -23.97 4.40
CA ILE A 344 14.92 -23.80 3.43
C ILE A 344 16.26 -23.88 4.18
N SER A 345 17.12 -24.83 3.80
CA SER A 345 18.41 -25.04 4.49
C SER A 345 19.39 -23.88 4.32
N ASN A 346 19.37 -23.22 3.16
CA ASN A 346 20.23 -22.08 2.80
C ASN A 346 19.39 -20.95 2.19
N PRO A 347 18.70 -20.16 3.02
CA PRO A 347 17.84 -19.09 2.53
C PRO A 347 18.67 -17.91 2.01
N THR A 348 18.15 -17.28 0.95
CA THR A 348 18.66 -16.06 0.35
C THR A 348 17.96 -14.83 0.94
N VAL A 349 18.43 -13.63 0.61
CA VAL A 349 17.73 -12.38 0.96
C VAL A 349 16.32 -12.33 0.32
N SER A 350 16.16 -12.90 -0.87
CA SER A 350 14.87 -12.99 -1.56
C SER A 350 13.88 -13.85 -0.78
N ASP A 351 14.36 -14.96 -0.20
CA ASP A 351 13.51 -15.84 0.64
C ASP A 351 13.08 -15.13 1.93
N CYS A 352 13.98 -14.35 2.53
CA CYS A 352 13.65 -13.51 3.69
C CYS A 352 12.59 -12.44 3.32
N CYS A 353 12.74 -11.81 2.15
CA CYS A 353 11.81 -10.81 1.65
C CYS A 353 10.44 -11.41 1.31
N ALA A 354 10.40 -12.59 0.70
CA ALA A 354 9.16 -13.31 0.43
C ALA A 354 8.42 -13.64 1.73
N LEU A 355 9.14 -14.14 2.75
CA LEU A 355 8.58 -14.48 4.06
C LEU A 355 7.99 -13.25 4.76
N ILE A 356 8.69 -12.11 4.82
CA ILE A 356 8.15 -10.90 5.46
C ILE A 356 6.95 -10.33 4.70
N ARG A 357 6.93 -10.42 3.35
CA ARG A 357 5.80 -9.95 2.53
C ARG A 357 4.51 -10.73 2.80
N MET A 358 4.57 -11.94 3.35
CA MET A 358 3.37 -12.69 3.77
C MET A 358 2.63 -12.01 4.93
N ASP A 359 3.31 -11.20 5.75
CA ASP A 359 2.67 -10.50 6.87
C ASP A 359 1.77 -9.33 6.42
N TRP A 360 1.82 -8.92 5.14
CA TRP A 360 0.86 -7.97 4.58
C TRP A 360 -0.60 -8.39 4.81
N LEU A 361 -0.88 -9.70 4.84
CA LEU A 361 -2.20 -10.26 5.10
C LEU A 361 -2.78 -9.82 6.45
N LYS A 362 -1.93 -9.63 7.46
CA LYS A 362 -2.33 -9.18 8.80
C LYS A 362 -2.35 -7.65 8.94
N HIS A 363 -1.89 -6.94 7.91
CA HIS A 363 -1.55 -5.53 7.95
C HIS A 363 -2.07 -4.79 6.71
N ILE A 364 -3.21 -5.22 6.15
CA ILE A 364 -3.82 -4.62 4.95
C ILE A 364 -4.12 -3.12 5.11
N ASN A 365 -4.45 -2.70 6.34
CA ASN A 365 -4.66 -1.31 6.74
C ASN A 365 -3.39 -0.44 6.64
N LYS A 366 -2.21 -1.05 6.56
CA LYS A 366 -0.91 -0.35 6.54
C LYS A 366 -0.29 -0.24 5.15
N VAL A 367 -0.92 -0.83 4.12
CA VAL A 367 -0.41 -0.92 2.74
C VAL A 367 0.03 0.43 2.17
N TYR A 368 -0.66 1.50 2.53
CA TYR A 368 -0.40 2.87 2.05
C TYR A 368 0.37 3.75 3.03
N GLY A 369 0.86 3.22 4.15
CA GLY A 369 1.68 3.97 5.12
C GLY A 369 0.95 5.14 5.81
N LEU A 370 -0.36 5.02 5.99
CA LEU A 370 -1.23 6.08 6.52
C LEU A 370 -1.41 6.06 8.04
N GLU A 371 -1.26 4.90 8.67
CA GLU A 371 -1.44 4.71 10.12
C GLU A 371 -0.35 5.32 10.98
#